data_AF-A0A1F2X3Z3-F1
#
_entry.id   AF-A0A1F2X3Z3-F1
#
_cell.length_a   1.000
_cell.length_b   1.000
_cell.length_c   1.000
_cell.angle_alpha   90.00
_cell.angle_beta   90.00
_cell.angle_gamma   90.00
#
_symmetry.space_group_name_H-M   'P 1'
#
loop_
_entity.id
_entity.type
_entity.pdbx_description
1 polymer ?
#
loop_
_entity_poly.entity_id
_entity_poly.type
_entity_poly.pdbx_seq_one_letter_code
_entity_poly.pdbx_strand_id
1 'polypeptide(L)'
;MSKDELATDPIVAKVDQVRCIGCNKCLMVCPYSAIEEVKIRNKNVVKVIESVCKGCGLCEATCPIDAISLNGFNDEMLLEELKAFSI
;
A
#
# COMPACT_ATOMS: atom_id res chain seq x y z
N MET A 1 -12.21 -31.34 3.70
CA MET A 1 -11.77 -29.99 4.07
C MET A 1 -10.59 -29.64 3.17
N SER A 2 -10.88 -29.35 1.90
CA SER A 2 -9.87 -28.89 0.95
C SER A 2 -9.36 -27.54 1.45
N LYS A 3 -8.05 -27.45 1.68
CA LYS A 3 -7.35 -26.18 1.81
C LYS A 3 -7.33 -25.58 0.41
N ASP A 4 -8.44 -24.99 0.00
CA ASP A 4 -8.45 -24.02 -1.06
C ASP A 4 -7.84 -22.76 -0.45
N GLU A 5 -6.53 -22.61 -0.62
CA GLU A 5 -5.83 -21.35 -0.45
C GLU A 5 -6.58 -20.31 -1.27
N LEU A 6 -7.43 -19.55 -0.58
CA LEU A 6 -7.96 -18.29 -1.08
C LEU A 6 -6.76 -17.34 -1.17
N ALA A 7 -6.03 -17.43 -2.27
CA ALA A 7 -5.18 -16.37 -2.77
C ALA A 7 -6.10 -15.21 -3.17
N THR A 8 -6.64 -14.51 -2.17
CA THR A 8 -6.91 -13.11 -2.36
C THR A 8 -5.55 -12.47 -2.10
N ASP A 9 -4.95 -11.85 -3.11
CA ASP A 9 -3.97 -10.81 -2.86
C ASP A 9 -4.79 -9.65 -2.30
N PRO A 10 -4.89 -9.44 -0.97
CA PRO A 10 -5.56 -8.24 -0.51
C PRO A 10 -4.73 -7.10 -1.07
N ILE A 11 -5.37 -6.21 -1.82
CA ILE A 11 -4.77 -4.94 -2.21
C ILE A 11 -4.34 -4.28 -0.88
N VAL A 12 -3.03 -4.28 -0.59
CA VAL A 12 -2.49 -3.78 0.67
C VAL A 12 -1.50 -2.68 0.36
N ALA A 13 -1.56 -1.62 1.17
CA ALA A 13 -0.64 -0.51 1.05
C ALA A 13 0.77 -0.93 1.51
N LYS A 14 1.79 -0.55 0.74
CA LYS A 14 3.21 -0.69 1.10
C LYS A 14 3.85 0.68 1.21
N VAL A 15 4.88 0.79 2.06
CA VAL A 15 5.59 2.04 2.31
C VAL A 15 7.04 1.90 1.88
N ASP A 16 7.50 2.77 0.99
CA ASP A 16 8.91 2.99 0.73
C ASP A 16 9.52 3.78 1.90
N GLN A 17 10.27 3.06 2.76
CA GLN A 17 10.91 3.63 3.95
C GLN A 17 12.06 4.59 3.61
N VAL A 18 12.66 4.45 2.43
CA VAL A 18 13.74 5.35 1.97
C VAL A 18 13.13 6.71 1.63
N ARG A 19 12.02 6.72 0.91
CA ARG A 19 11.32 7.95 0.51
C ARG A 19 10.49 8.56 1.64
N CYS A 20 9.89 7.76 2.52
CA CYS A 20 9.02 8.23 3.60
C CYS A 20 9.71 9.32 4.45
N ILE A 21 9.06 10.47 4.63
CA ILE A 21 9.60 11.60 5.41
C ILE A 21 9.08 11.67 6.86
N GLY A 22 8.28 10.68 7.29
CA GLY A 22 7.75 10.66 8.67
C GLY A 22 6.75 11.79 8.98
N CYS A 23 6.03 12.31 7.99
CA CYS A 23 5.08 13.41 8.19
C CYS A 23 3.75 13.01 8.86
N ASN A 24 3.52 11.71 9.07
CA ASN A 24 2.37 11.11 9.75
C ASN A 24 0.97 11.45 9.22
N LYS A 25 0.83 12.12 8.07
CA LYS A 25 -0.48 12.41 7.47
C LYS A 25 -1.30 11.15 7.18
N CYS A 26 -0.64 10.08 6.76
CA CYS A 26 -1.28 8.78 6.49
C CYS A 26 -1.90 8.14 7.75
N LEU A 27 -1.37 8.38 8.95
CA LEU A 27 -1.95 7.89 10.21
C LEU A 27 -3.32 8.52 10.46
N MET A 28 -3.47 9.82 10.17
CA MET A 28 -4.71 10.57 10.45
C MET A 28 -5.86 10.18 9.52
N VAL A 29 -5.56 9.71 8.31
CA VAL A 29 -6.57 9.40 7.29
C VAL A 29 -6.93 7.92 7.22
N CYS A 30 -6.22 7.04 7.92
CA CYS A 30 -6.50 5.61 7.88
C CYS A 30 -7.69 5.27 8.80
N PRO A 31 -8.88 4.91 8.26
CA PRO A 31 -10.06 4.63 9.09
C PRO A 31 -9.95 3.29 9.84
N TYR A 32 -8.96 2.46 9.48
CA TYR A 32 -8.74 1.14 10.05
C TYR A 32 -7.56 1.12 11.03
N SER A 33 -6.89 2.25 11.25
CA SER A 33 -5.68 2.34 12.08
C SER A 33 -4.60 1.32 11.67
N ALA A 34 -4.47 1.06 10.36
CA ALA A 34 -3.53 0.10 9.81
C ALA A 34 -2.10 0.64 9.63
N ILE A 35 -1.79 1.83 10.16
CA ILE A 35 -0.50 2.50 9.97
C ILE A 35 0.09 2.86 11.32
N GLU A 36 1.34 2.48 11.54
CA GLU A 36 2.10 2.75 12.76
C GLU A 36 3.35 3.57 12.46
N GLU A 37 3.73 4.46 13.38
CA GLU A 37 5.02 5.14 13.33
C GLU A 37 6.11 4.22 13.90
N VAL A 38 7.23 4.11 13.19
CA VAL A 38 8.38 3.30 13.59
C VAL A 38 9.67 4.09 13.37
N LYS A 39 10.70 3.80 14.15
CA LYS A 39 12.02 4.43 14.02
C LYS A 39 13.00 3.47 13.38
N ILE A 40 13.48 3.79 12.18
CA ILE A 40 14.44 2.98 11.42
C ILE A 40 15.69 3.80 11.15
N ARG A 41 16.87 3.29 11.56
CA ARG A 41 18.16 3.97 11.37
C ARG A 41 18.14 5.45 11.80
N ASN A 42 17.54 5.73 12.95
CA ASN A 42 17.38 7.06 13.53
C ASN A 42 16.46 8.03 12.75
N LYS A 43 15.71 7.54 11.76
CA LYS A 43 14.69 8.28 11.00
C LYS A 43 13.29 7.79 11.43
N ASN A 44 12.37 8.72 11.66
CA ASN A 44 10.96 8.37 11.87
C ASN A 44 10.31 8.11 10.51
N VAL A 45 9.71 6.94 10.37
CA VAL A 45 8.98 6.51 9.18
C VAL A 45 7.69 5.81 9.62
N VAL A 46 6.88 5.41 8.67
CA VAL A 46 5.64 4.68 8.95
C VAL A 46 5.70 3.28 8.37
N LYS A 47 4.95 2.34 8.96
CA LYS A 47 4.77 0.98 8.47
C LYS A 47 3.28 0.66 8.41
N VAL A 48 2.89 -0.15 7.43
CA VAL A 48 1.52 -0.67 7.32
C VAL A 48 1.45 -2.03 8.03
N ILE A 49 0.40 -2.21 8.82
CA ILE A 49 0.03 -3.49 9.42
C ILE A 49 -0.84 -4.24 8.41
N GLU A 50 -0.22 -5.13 7.64
CA GLU A 50 -0.84 -5.80 6.48
C GLU A 50 -2.13 -6.55 6.85
N SER A 51 -2.18 -7.19 8.03
CA SER A 51 -3.36 -7.92 8.52
C SER A 51 -4.57 -7.03 8.83
N VAL A 52 -4.37 -5.72 9.02
CA VAL A 52 -5.41 -4.74 9.34
C VAL A 52 -5.80 -3.92 8.11
N CYS A 53 -4.86 -3.72 7.19
CA CYS A 53 -5.07 -2.93 5.98
C CYS A 53 -6.22 -3.50 5.12
N LYS A 54 -7.13 -2.63 4.69
CA LYS A 54 -8.27 -2.99 3.81
C LYS A 54 -8.09 -2.53 2.36
N GLY A 55 -6.94 -1.95 2.01
CA GLY A 55 -6.68 -1.53 0.63
C GLY A 55 -7.43 -0.30 0.14
N CYS A 56 -7.97 0.55 1.02
CA CYS A 56 -8.80 1.69 0.61
C CYS A 56 -8.07 2.84 -0.11
N GLY A 57 -6.73 2.88 -0.08
CA GLY A 57 -5.93 3.86 -0.84
C GLY A 57 -5.84 5.27 -0.29
N LEU A 58 -6.54 5.59 0.81
CA LEU A 58 -6.51 6.94 1.40
C LEU A 58 -5.09 7.39 1.79
N CYS A 59 -4.26 6.47 2.29
CA CYS A 59 -2.88 6.75 2.68
C CYS A 59 -1.96 7.04 1.48
N GLU A 60 -2.17 6.36 0.36
CA GLU A 60 -1.47 6.61 -0.91
C GLU A 60 -1.82 8.00 -1.44
N ALA A 61 -3.11 8.30 -1.60
CA ALA A 61 -3.58 9.60 -2.10
C ALA A 61 -3.18 10.79 -1.19
N THR A 62 -2.96 10.55 0.10
CA THR A 62 -2.56 11.58 1.06
C THR A 62 -1.04 11.78 1.14
N CYS A 63 -0.24 10.83 0.65
CA CYS A 63 1.20 10.90 0.78
C CYS A 63 1.77 12.03 -0.09
N PRO A 64 2.36 13.10 0.49
CA PRO A 64 2.79 14.25 -0.30
C PRO A 64 4.03 13.99 -1.17
N ILE A 65 4.66 12.82 -1.01
CA ILE A 65 5.92 12.44 -1.68
C ILE A 65 5.82 11.05 -2.30
N ASP A 66 4.61 10.51 -2.45
CA ASP A 66 4.33 9.20 -3.07
C ASP A 66 5.21 8.05 -2.56
N ALA A 67 5.38 7.97 -1.24
CA ALA A 67 6.08 6.85 -0.59
C ALA A 67 5.16 5.68 -0.24
N ILE A 68 3.86 5.77 -0.52
CA ILE A 68 2.90 4.70 -0.23
C ILE A 68 2.28 4.26 -1.55
N SER A 69 2.22 2.95 -1.80
CA SER A 69 1.62 2.36 -3.00
C SER A 69 0.64 1.24 -2.64
N LEU A 70 -0.47 1.12 -3.36
CA LEU A 70 -1.38 -0.04 -3.24
C LEU A 70 -0.96 -1.15 -4.21
N ASN A 71 -0.64 -2.33 -3.69
CA ASN A 71 -0.20 -3.49 -4.48
C ASN A 71 -1.36 -4.23 -5.20
N GLY A 72 -2.28 -3.50 -5.84
CA GLY A 72 -3.46 -4.08 -6.50
C GLY A 72 -3.44 -4.06 -8.02
N PHE A 73 -2.56 -3.28 -8.62
CA PHE A 73 -2.44 -3.13 -10.07
C PHE A 73 -0.97 -3.18 -10.43
N ASN A 74 -0.53 -4.32 -10.94
CA ASN A 74 0.72 -4.43 -11.67
C ASN A 74 0.52 -3.72 -13.01
N ASP A 75 1.23 -2.61 -13.21
CA ASP A 75 1.20 -1.85 -14.47
C ASP A 75 1.45 -2.76 -15.68
N GLU A 76 2.25 -3.82 -15.52
CA GLU A 76 2.49 -4.83 -16.54
C GLU A 76 1.21 -5.58 -16.97
N MET A 77 0.32 -5.94 -16.03
CA MET A 77 -0.92 -6.64 -16.34
C MET A 77 -1.95 -5.70 -16.98
N LEU A 78 -1.98 -4.43 -16.54
CA LEU A 78 -2.76 -3.39 -17.21
C LEU A 78 -2.26 -3.15 -18.65
N LEU A 79 -0.94 -3.12 -18.84
CA LEU A 79 -0.34 -2.95 -20.17
C LEU A 79 -0.60 -4.16 -21.08
N GLU A 80 -0.66 -5.37 -20.54
CA GLU A 80 -1.07 -6.56 -21.30
C GLU A 80 -2.54 -6.49 -21.72
N GLU A 81 -3.45 -6.07 -20.83
CA GLU A 81 -4.85 -5.84 -21.18
C GLU A 81 -5.00 -4.74 -22.25
N LEU A 82 -4.30 -3.61 -22.10
CA LEU A 82 -4.33 -2.51 -23.09
C LEU A 82 -3.81 -2.94 -24.47
N LYS A 83 -2.80 -3.82 -24.51
CA LYS A 83 -2.31 -4.42 -25.76
C LYS A 83 -3.36 -5.34 -26.39
N ALA A 84 -4.15 -6.05 -25.59
CA ALA A 84 -5.22 -6.91 -26.09
C ALA A 84 -6.40 -6.12 -26.69
N PHE A 85 -6.64 -4.88 -26.24
CA PHE A 85 -7.68 -4.00 -26.79
C PHE A 85 -7.22 -3.11 -27.96
N SER A 86 -5.92 -3.06 -28.24
CA SER A 86 -5.37 -2.33 -29.38
C SER A 86 -5.32 -3.27 -30.60
N ILE A 87 -6.34 -3.20 -31.47
CA ILE A 87 -6.38 -3.84 -32.80
C ILE A 87 -5.40 -3.14 -33.74
#